data_AF-A0A485PHT7-F1
#
_entry.id   AF-A0A485PHT7-F1
#
_cell.length_a   1.000
_cell.length_b   1.000
_cell.length_c   1.000
_cell.angle_alpha   90.00
_cell.angle_beta   90.00
_cell.angle_gamma   90.00
#
_symmetry.space_group_name_H-M   'P 1'
#
loop_
_entity.id
_entity.type
_entity.pdbx_description
1 polymer ?
#
loop_
_entity_poly.entity_id
_entity_poly.type
_entity_poly.pdbx_seq_one_letter_code
_entity_poly.pdbx_strand_id
1 'polypeptide(L)' 'MGPNGKSVTIQQNWGRPKVTKDGVTVANSIGLRDKYENIGTKLVQDVSSNTNEEA' A
#
# COMPACT_ATOMS: atom_id res chain seq x y z
N MET A 1 11.36 -4.35 0.90
CA MET A 1 10.93 -5.71 0.51
C MET A 1 12.15 -6.60 0.48
N GLY A 2 12.05 -7.80 1.02
CA GLY A 2 13.16 -8.74 1.08
C GLY A 2 12.72 -10.01 1.83
N PRO A 3 13.52 -11.08 1.78
CA PRO A 3 13.15 -12.38 2.37
C PRO A 3 12.82 -12.30 3.87
N ASN A 4 13.36 -11.29 4.58
CA ASN A 4 13.07 -11.01 5.99
C ASN A 4 12.09 -9.82 6.22
N GLY A 5 11.19 -9.55 5.27
CA GLY A 5 10.19 -8.49 5.40
C GLY A 5 9.27 -8.69 6.62
N LYS A 6 8.99 -7.60 7.35
CA LYS A 6 8.03 -7.58 8.45
C LYS A 6 6.60 -7.68 7.93
N SER A 7 5.74 -8.33 8.72
CA SER A 7 4.31 -8.42 8.42
C SER A 7 3.61 -7.13 8.77
N VAL A 8 2.77 -6.64 7.85
CA VAL A 8 1.92 -5.47 8.04
C VAL A 8 0.49 -5.97 8.23
N THR A 9 -0.22 -5.39 9.19
CA THR A 9 -1.64 -5.70 9.44
C THR A 9 -2.49 -4.54 8.94
N ILE A 10 -3.42 -4.84 8.03
CA ILE A 10 -4.30 -3.86 7.41
C ILE A 10 -5.71 -4.07 7.97
N GLN A 11 -6.27 -3.00 8.54
CA GLN A 11 -7.65 -2.99 8.99
C GLN A 11 -8.57 -2.94 7.78
N GLN A 12 -9.55 -3.84 7.73
CA GLN A 12 -10.58 -3.86 6.69
C GLN A 12 -11.89 -3.33 7.27
N ASN A 13 -12.73 -2.75 6.43
CA ASN A 13 -14.03 -2.17 6.84
C ASN A 13 -15.03 -3.23 7.33
N TRP A 14 -14.80 -4.50 6.99
CA TRP A 14 -15.63 -5.62 7.39
C TRP A 14 -14.78 -6.89 7.55
N GLY A 15 -15.04 -7.68 8.59
CA GLY A 15 -14.37 -8.96 8.82
C GLY A 15 -13.05 -8.86 9.59
N ARG A 16 -12.15 -9.83 9.36
CA ARG A 16 -10.88 -9.97 10.08
C ARG A 16 -9.79 -9.10 9.44
N PRO A 17 -8.85 -8.55 10.22
CA PRO A 17 -7.75 -7.77 9.65
C PRO A 17 -6.89 -8.63 8.73
N LYS A 18 -6.43 -8.05 7.61
CA LYS A 18 -5.61 -8.73 6.62
C LYS A 18 -4.14 -8.56 6.99
N VAL A 19 -3.44 -9.67 7.23
CA VAL A 19 -1.98 -9.66 7.46
C VAL A 19 -1.30 -9.93 6.14
N THR A 20 -0.41 -9.04 5.70
CA THR A 20 0.32 -9.18 4.43
C THR A 20 1.78 -8.76 4.59
N LYS A 21 2.64 -9.38 3.79
CA LYS A 21 4.03 -8.94 3.56
C LYS A 21 4.22 -8.31 2.17
N ASP A 22 3.15 -8.30 1.37
CA ASP A 22 3.15 -7.69 0.06
C ASP A 22 3.04 -6.17 0.16
N GLY A 23 4.10 -5.50 -0.27
CA GLY A 23 4.23 -4.06 -0.30
C GLY A 23 3.27 -3.38 -1.27
N VAL A 24 2.84 -4.06 -2.34
CA VAL A 24 1.87 -3.51 -3.30
C VAL A 24 0.49 -3.40 -2.65
N THR A 25 0.03 -4.48 -2.01
CA THR A 25 -1.21 -4.48 -1.23
C THR A 25 -1.18 -3.44 -0.09
N VAL A 26 -0.03 -3.31 0.58
CA VAL A 26 0.12 -2.29 1.63
C VAL A 26 0.03 -0.90 1.04
N ALA A 27 0.75 -0.60 -0.04
CA ALA A 27 0.74 0.70 -0.70
C ALA A 27 -0.69 1.13 -1.05
N ASN A 28 -1.46 0.26 -1.70
CA ASN A 28 -2.84 0.55 -2.12
C ASN A 28 -3.83 0.81 -0.97
N SER A 29 -3.49 0.39 0.25
CA SER A 29 -4.37 0.58 1.43
C SER A 29 -4.04 1.85 2.21
N ILE A 30 -3.01 2.61 1.82
CA ILE A 30 -2.59 3.84 2.51
C ILE A 30 -3.45 5.01 2.05
N GLY A 31 -4.12 5.65 3.01
CA GLY A 31 -4.79 6.94 2.83
C GLY A 31 -4.38 7.88 3.96
N LEU A 32 -3.92 9.07 3.60
CA LEU A 32 -3.50 10.09 4.56
C LEU A 32 -4.63 11.09 4.81
N ARG A 33 -4.70 11.60 6.04
CA ARG A 33 -5.71 12.59 6.45
C ARG A 33 -5.44 13.96 5.86
N ASP A 34 -4.16 14.31 5.70
CA ASP A 34 -3.76 15.55 5.07
C ASP A 34 -3.93 15.49 3.55
N LYS A 35 -4.51 16.54 2.98
CA LYS A 35 -4.84 16.57 1.55
C LYS A 35 -3.58 16.61 0.68
N TYR A 36 -2.55 17.37 1.08
CA TYR A 36 -1.33 17.54 0.30
C TYR A 36 -0.49 16.27 0.35
N GLU A 37 -0.35 15.65 1.52
CA GLU A 37 0.35 14.37 1.66
C GLU A 37 -0.39 13.24 0.91
N ASN A 38 -1.72 13.23 0.93
CA ASN A 38 -2.52 12.23 0.21
C ASN A 38 -2.39 12.36 -1.31
N ILE A 39 -2.27 13.59 -1.84
CA ILE A 39 -2.00 13.81 -3.27
C ILE A 39 -0.63 13.24 -3.65
N GLY A 40 0.41 13.52 -2.86
CA GLY A 40 1.75 12.97 -3.10
C GLY A 40 1.78 11.45 -3.01
N THR A 41 1.07 10.87 -2.04
CA THR A 41 0.98 9.42 -1.87
C THR A 41 0.33 8.73 -3.06
N LYS A 42 -0.76 9.30 -3.59
CA LYS A 42 -1.42 8.78 -4.79
C LYS A 42 -0.54 8.85 -6.02
N LEU A 43 0.21 9.94 -6.20
CA LEU A 43 1.15 10.07 -7.32
C LEU A 43 2.20 8.95 -7.29
N VAL A 44 2.75 8.63 -6.12
CA VAL A 44 3.73 7.54 -5.96
C VAL A 44 3.10 6.16 -6.18
N GLN A 45 1.85 5.96 -5.72
CA GLN A 45 1.09 4.73 -5.99
C GLN A 45 0.86 4.53 -7.49
N ASP A 46 0.52 5.58 -8.22
CA ASP A 46 0.26 5.51 -9.66
C ASP A 46 1.53 5.11 -10.44
N VAL A 47 2.68 5.74 -10.14
CA VAL A 47 3.96 5.39 -10.78
C VAL A 47 4.39 3.96 -10.44
N SER A 48 4.18 3.54 -9.19
CA SER A 48 4.51 2.19 -8.73
C SER A 48 3.62 1.14 -9.41
N SER A 49 2.34 1.44 -9.63
CA SER A 49 1.39 0.53 -10.27
C SER A 49 1.71 0.34 -11.75
N ASN A 50 2.01 1.42 -12.48
CA ASN A 50 2.45 1.35 -13.88
C ASN A 50 3.71 0.48 -14.03
N THR A 51 4.69 0.65 -13.13
CA THR A 51 5.93 -0.15 -13.15
C THR A 51 5.67 -1.65 -12.95
N ASN A 52 4.67 -1.99 -12.12
CA ASN A 52 4.31 -3.38 -11.84
C ASN A 52 3.46 -4.02 -12.95
N GLU A 53 2.81 -3.23 -13.80
CA GLU A 53 2.08 -3.73 -14.98
C GLU A 53 3.00 -3.92 -16.20
N GLU A 54 4.07 -3.13 -16.32
CA GLU A 54 5.10 -3.31 -17.35
C GLU A 54 6.12 -4.42 -17.04
N ALA A 55 6.14 -4.95 -15.81
CA ALA A 55 7.03 -6.02 -15.36
C ALA A 55 6.39 -7.41 -15.44
#